data_AF-A0A8C7PYH5-F1
#
_entry.id   AF-A0A8C7PYH5-F1
#
_cell.length_a   1.000
_cell.length_b   1.000
_cell.length_c   1.000
_cell.angle_alpha   90.00
_cell.angle_beta   90.00
_cell.angle_gamma   90.00
#
_symmetry.space_group_name_H-M   'P 1'
#
loop_
_entity.id
_entity.type
_entity.pdbx_description
1 polymer ?
#
loop_
_entity_poly.entity_id
_entity_poly.type
_entity_poly.pdbx_seq_one_letter_code
_entity_poly.pdbx_strand_id
1 'polypeptide(L)'
;MSDYIIMHRVEQALLSGEGAEQAILSGEGAEQQALLSGEGAELALLSGEGAEQALLSGEGAEQALLSGEGAEQALLSGEGAEQALLSGEGAEQALLSGEGAEQQALLSGEGAEQVLLSGEGAEQALLSGEGAEQALLSGEGAELALLSGEGVELALLSGEGAEQALLSGEGAEQALLSGEGVEQALLSGEGAEQVLL
;
A
#
# COMPACT_ATOMS: atom_id res chain seq x y z
N MET A 1 -8.87 7.36 -24.12
CA MET A 1 -8.56 6.13 -24.88
C MET A 1 -8.08 5.10 -23.87
N SER A 2 -8.69 3.92 -23.80
CA SER A 2 -8.34 2.93 -22.75
C SER A 2 -7.49 1.80 -23.30
N ASP A 3 -6.45 1.44 -22.55
CA ASP A 3 -5.65 0.24 -22.72
C ASP A 3 -6.09 -0.79 -21.67
N TYR A 4 -6.52 -1.98 -22.12
CA TYR A 4 -7.11 -2.98 -21.24
C TYR A 4 -6.73 -4.40 -21.66
N ILE A 5 -6.27 -5.22 -20.70
CA ILE A 5 -5.97 -6.64 -20.89
C ILE A 5 -6.77 -7.45 -19.86
N ILE A 6 -7.50 -8.47 -20.33
CA ILE A 6 -8.01 -9.56 -19.48
C ILE A 6 -7.11 -10.76 -19.63
N MET A 7 -6.62 -11.30 -18.52
CA MET A 7 -5.86 -12.54 -18.50
C MET A 7 -6.64 -13.70 -17.88
N HIS A 8 -6.34 -14.90 -18.37
CA HIS A 8 -6.90 -16.13 -17.81
C HIS A 8 -5.90 -17.27 -18.08
N ARG A 9 -5.23 -17.76 -17.03
CA ARG A 9 -4.19 -18.81 -17.11
C ARG A 9 -3.08 -18.47 -18.09
N VAL A 10 -2.24 -17.54 -17.68
CA VAL A 10 -1.05 -17.11 -18.41
C VAL A 10 0.15 -17.25 -17.50
N GLU A 11 1.34 -17.45 -18.06
CA GLU A 11 2.56 -17.42 -17.23
C GLU A 11 2.85 -15.98 -16.79
N GLN A 12 2.67 -15.02 -17.70
CA GLN A 12 2.90 -13.60 -17.47
C GLN A 12 1.84 -12.74 -18.17
N ALA A 13 1.53 -11.62 -17.53
CA ALA A 13 0.54 -10.65 -17.93
C ALA A 13 1.16 -9.25 -17.89
N LEU A 14 1.34 -8.60 -19.05
CA LEU A 14 2.04 -7.32 -19.14
C LEU A 14 1.18 -6.31 -19.89
N LEU A 15 0.90 -5.17 -19.25
CA LEU A 15 0.33 -4.00 -19.90
C LEU A 15 1.23 -2.78 -19.68
N SER A 16 1.60 -2.10 -20.77
CA SER A 16 2.30 -0.82 -20.72
C SER A 16 1.60 0.20 -21.61
N GLY A 17 1.30 1.41 -21.10
CA GLY A 17 0.65 2.48 -21.86
C GLY A 17 1.19 3.87 -21.53
N GLU A 18 1.10 4.80 -22.48
CA GLU A 18 1.47 6.22 -22.32
C GLU A 18 0.28 7.08 -22.77
N GLY A 19 -0.20 7.98 -21.90
CA GLY A 19 -1.29 8.90 -22.18
C GLY A 19 -2.67 8.24 -22.42
N ALA A 20 -2.85 7.02 -21.93
CA ALA A 20 -4.16 6.35 -21.94
C ALA A 20 -5.04 6.97 -20.86
N GLU A 21 -6.33 7.15 -21.10
CA GLU A 21 -7.29 7.58 -20.07
C GLU A 21 -7.41 6.51 -18.98
N GLN A 22 -7.30 5.24 -19.36
CA GLN A 22 -7.32 4.11 -18.44
C GLN A 22 -6.31 3.07 -18.92
N ALA A 23 -5.48 2.57 -18.01
CA ALA A 23 -4.64 1.40 -18.18
C ALA A 23 -5.10 0.35 -17.18
N ILE A 24 -5.56 -0.81 -17.66
CA ILE A 24 -6.12 -1.84 -16.77
C ILE A 24 -5.65 -3.24 -17.16
N LEU A 25 -5.10 -3.95 -16.19
CA LEU A 25 -4.75 -5.36 -16.30
C LEU A 25 -5.57 -6.14 -15.28
N SER A 26 -6.46 -7.03 -15.74
CA SER A 26 -7.29 -7.82 -14.82
C SER A 26 -7.37 -9.29 -15.17
N GLY A 27 -7.43 -10.21 -14.20
CA GLY A 27 -7.72 -11.61 -14.50
C GLY A 27 -7.22 -12.63 -13.48
N GLU A 28 -7.45 -13.90 -13.80
CA GLU A 28 -7.09 -15.03 -12.92
C GLU A 28 -5.88 -15.80 -13.48
N GLY A 29 -5.00 -16.25 -12.58
CA GLY A 29 -3.97 -17.23 -12.87
C GLY A 29 -2.85 -16.72 -13.77
N ALA A 30 -2.30 -15.53 -13.46
CA ALA A 30 -1.00 -15.13 -13.99
C ALA A 30 0.09 -15.82 -13.16
N GLU A 31 0.41 -17.07 -13.47
CA GLU A 31 1.14 -18.00 -12.58
C GLU A 31 2.43 -17.40 -11.98
N GLN A 32 3.17 -16.57 -12.71
CA GLN A 32 4.34 -15.86 -12.17
C GLN A 32 4.12 -14.37 -11.97
N GLN A 33 3.69 -13.63 -13.00
CA GLN A 33 3.72 -12.16 -12.97
C GLN A 33 2.51 -11.50 -13.63
N ALA A 34 1.92 -10.54 -12.92
CA ALA A 34 1.05 -9.51 -13.48
C ALA A 34 1.71 -8.14 -13.30
N LEU A 35 2.00 -7.44 -14.41
CA LEU A 35 2.65 -6.12 -14.43
C LEU A 35 1.82 -5.12 -15.22
N LEU A 36 1.46 -4.02 -14.56
CA LEU A 36 0.91 -2.84 -15.20
C LEU A 36 1.87 -1.67 -15.02
N SER A 37 2.29 -1.08 -16.14
CA SER A 37 3.12 0.13 -16.14
C SER A 37 2.47 1.22 -16.98
N GLY A 38 2.54 2.49 -16.56
CA GLY A 38 2.13 3.56 -17.47
C GLY A 38 2.45 4.97 -17.00
N GLU A 39 2.43 5.90 -17.95
CA GLU A 39 2.64 7.33 -17.73
C GLU A 39 1.40 8.12 -18.16
N GLY A 40 0.93 9.02 -17.29
CA GLY A 40 -0.11 10.00 -17.59
C GLY A 40 -1.51 9.42 -17.77
N ALA A 41 -1.85 8.33 -17.07
CA ALA A 41 -3.18 7.73 -17.13
C ALA A 41 -4.11 8.20 -16.02
N GLU A 42 -5.34 8.63 -16.31
CA GLU A 42 -6.27 9.03 -15.23
C GLU A 42 -6.50 7.86 -14.25
N LEU A 43 -6.58 6.63 -14.76
CA LEU A 43 -6.70 5.42 -13.96
C LEU A 43 -5.69 4.34 -14.37
N ALA A 44 -4.91 3.85 -13.41
CA ALA A 44 -4.11 2.64 -13.50
C ALA A 44 -4.68 1.57 -12.55
N LEU A 45 -5.10 0.42 -13.07
CA LEU A 45 -5.69 -0.67 -12.27
C LEU A 45 -5.08 -2.03 -12.58
N LEU A 46 -4.48 -2.67 -11.59
CA LEU A 46 -4.10 -4.06 -11.63
C LEU A 46 -4.98 -4.85 -10.66
N SER A 47 -5.71 -5.85 -11.18
CA SER A 47 -6.53 -6.72 -10.34
C SER A 47 -6.40 -8.20 -10.72
N GLY A 48 -6.14 -9.08 -9.77
CA GLY A 48 -6.13 -10.51 -10.11
C GLY A 48 -5.90 -11.47 -8.96
N GLU A 49 -6.08 -12.75 -9.26
CA GLU A 49 -5.96 -13.85 -8.32
C GLU A 49 -4.81 -14.79 -8.72
N GLY A 50 -4.02 -15.20 -7.73
CA GLY A 50 -3.07 -16.31 -7.85
C GLY A 50 -1.81 -16.03 -8.68
N ALA A 51 -1.35 -14.78 -8.71
CA ALA A 51 -0.05 -14.45 -9.30
C ALA A 51 1.03 -14.44 -8.23
N GLU A 52 2.19 -15.10 -8.41
CA GLU A 52 3.30 -14.99 -7.45
C GLU A 52 3.67 -13.52 -7.19
N GLN A 53 3.67 -12.68 -8.24
CA GLN A 53 3.96 -11.25 -8.16
C GLN A 53 2.93 -10.41 -8.91
N ALA A 54 2.38 -9.40 -8.22
CA ALA A 54 1.53 -8.37 -8.78
C ALA A 54 2.20 -7.00 -8.61
N LEU A 55 2.56 -6.32 -9.71
CA LEU A 55 3.21 -5.01 -9.66
C LEU A 55 2.44 -3.97 -10.50
N LEU A 56 2.09 -2.85 -9.87
CA LEU A 56 1.59 -1.67 -10.55
C LEU A 56 2.62 -0.55 -10.38
N SER A 57 3.14 -0.02 -11.48
CA SER A 57 4.05 1.13 -11.47
C SER A 57 3.58 2.25 -12.41
N GLY A 58 3.61 3.51 -11.99
CA GLY A 58 3.30 4.59 -12.93
C GLY A 58 3.60 6.00 -12.47
N GLU A 59 3.64 6.93 -13.42
CA GLU A 59 3.85 8.36 -13.18
C GLU A 59 2.63 9.15 -13.65
N GLY A 60 2.19 10.11 -12.84
CA GLY A 60 1.16 11.09 -13.19
C GLY A 60 -0.24 10.52 -13.37
N ALA A 61 -0.57 9.43 -12.66
CA ALA A 61 -1.91 8.86 -12.69
C ALA A 61 -2.80 9.44 -11.60
N GLU A 62 -4.01 9.93 -11.89
CA GLU A 62 -4.89 10.46 -10.82
C GLU A 62 -5.19 9.36 -9.78
N GLN A 63 -5.41 8.13 -10.24
CA GLN A 63 -5.68 6.96 -9.39
C GLN A 63 -4.83 5.75 -9.79
N ALA A 64 -4.11 5.20 -8.81
CA ALA A 64 -3.38 3.93 -8.93
C ALA A 64 -3.95 2.89 -7.96
N LEU A 65 -4.43 1.76 -8.50
CA LEU A 65 -5.12 0.71 -7.74
C LEU A 65 -4.52 -0.67 -8.00
N LEU A 66 -4.00 -1.31 -6.95
CA LEU A 66 -3.60 -2.71 -6.98
C LEU A 66 -4.49 -3.51 -6.03
N SER A 67 -5.19 -4.52 -6.56
CA SER A 67 -6.00 -5.44 -5.78
C SER A 67 -5.74 -6.90 -6.14
N GLY A 68 -5.57 -7.78 -5.17
CA GLY A 68 -5.46 -9.21 -5.50
C GLY A 68 -5.47 -10.17 -4.33
N GLU A 69 -5.72 -11.44 -4.64
CA GLU A 69 -5.73 -12.54 -3.68
C GLU A 69 -4.62 -13.55 -3.99
N GLY A 70 -3.91 -14.01 -2.96
CA GLY A 70 -2.97 -15.12 -3.02
C GLY A 70 -1.67 -14.82 -3.78
N ALA A 71 -1.24 -13.56 -3.82
CA ALA A 71 0.06 -13.21 -4.41
C ALA A 71 1.16 -13.22 -3.35
N GLU A 72 2.30 -13.87 -3.57
CA GLU A 72 3.41 -13.80 -2.61
C GLU A 72 3.87 -12.35 -2.40
N GLN A 73 3.87 -11.55 -3.46
CA GLN A 73 4.24 -10.14 -3.42
C GLN A 73 3.24 -9.25 -4.18
N ALA A 74 2.75 -8.22 -3.50
CA ALA A 74 1.94 -7.15 -4.09
C ALA A 74 2.65 -5.81 -3.90
N LEU A 75 3.02 -5.14 -5.00
CA LEU A 75 3.71 -3.84 -4.96
C LEU A 75 2.97 -2.79 -5.81
N LEU A 76 2.64 -1.67 -5.19
CA LEU A 76 2.18 -0.46 -5.88
C LEU A 76 3.24 0.62 -5.72
N SER A 77 3.76 1.11 -6.84
CA SER A 77 4.71 2.21 -6.87
C SER A 77 4.26 3.32 -7.82
N GLY A 78 4.39 4.59 -7.43
CA GLY A 78 4.17 5.66 -8.40
C GLY A 78 4.51 7.06 -7.92
N GLU A 79 4.63 7.97 -8.89
CA GLU A 79 4.86 9.40 -8.65
C GLU A 79 3.63 10.20 -9.11
N GLY A 80 3.23 11.19 -8.30
CA GLY A 80 2.24 12.20 -8.66
C GLY A 80 0.80 11.71 -8.76
N ALA A 81 0.44 10.65 -8.01
CA ALA A 81 -0.91 10.14 -7.99
C ALA A 81 -1.77 10.73 -6.88
N GLU A 82 -2.93 11.35 -7.19
CA GLU A 82 -3.79 11.89 -6.13
C GLU A 82 -4.19 10.81 -5.10
N GLN A 83 -4.42 9.59 -5.59
CA GLN A 83 -4.79 8.43 -4.77
C GLN A 83 -4.02 7.17 -5.18
N ALA A 84 -3.38 6.54 -4.20
CA ALA A 84 -2.73 5.24 -4.33
C ALA A 84 -3.33 4.24 -3.34
N LEU A 85 -3.93 3.15 -3.84
CA LEU A 85 -4.51 2.11 -2.99
C LEU A 85 -3.95 0.73 -3.34
N LEU A 86 -3.43 0.03 -2.32
CA LEU A 86 -3.07 -1.38 -2.40
C LEU A 86 -3.94 -2.17 -1.43
N SER A 87 -4.66 -3.17 -1.94
CA SER A 87 -5.47 -4.09 -1.13
C SER A 87 -5.18 -5.54 -1.51
N GLY A 88 -5.00 -6.43 -0.54
CA GLY A 88 -4.89 -7.85 -0.87
C GLY A 88 -5.03 -8.80 0.30
N GLU A 89 -5.30 -10.06 -0.03
CA GLU A 89 -5.43 -11.15 0.94
C GLU A 89 -4.36 -12.23 0.67
N GLY A 90 -3.72 -12.71 1.73
CA GLY A 90 -2.80 -13.85 1.70
C GLY A 90 -1.45 -13.57 1.04
N ALA A 91 -1.00 -12.32 1.02
CA ALA A 91 0.31 -11.97 0.46
C ALA A 91 1.42 -12.04 1.50
N GLU A 92 2.56 -12.68 1.23
CA GLU A 92 3.69 -12.63 2.18
C GLU A 92 4.16 -11.18 2.38
N GLN A 93 4.15 -10.38 1.30
CA GLN A 93 4.57 -8.98 1.31
C GLN A 93 3.60 -8.08 0.56
N ALA A 94 3.13 -7.03 1.22
CA ALA A 94 2.34 -5.95 0.63
C ALA A 94 3.06 -4.60 0.82
N LEU A 95 3.33 -3.90 -0.29
CA LEU A 95 4.15 -2.68 -0.28
C LEU A 95 3.53 -1.59 -1.15
N LEU A 96 3.22 -0.45 -0.55
CA LEU A 96 2.82 0.77 -1.25
C LEU A 96 3.92 1.81 -1.07
N SER A 97 4.45 2.30 -2.19
CA SER A 97 5.44 3.38 -2.21
C SER A 97 5.04 4.47 -3.18
N GLY A 98 5.09 5.74 -2.78
CA GLY A 98 4.91 6.82 -3.76
C GLY A 98 5.37 8.19 -3.31
N GLU A 99 5.68 9.03 -4.29
CA GLU A 99 6.05 10.44 -4.08
C GLU A 99 4.95 11.34 -4.66
N GLY A 100 4.61 12.41 -3.94
CA GLY A 100 3.66 13.41 -4.41
C GLY A 100 2.22 12.90 -4.48
N ALA A 101 1.84 11.97 -3.59
CA ALA A 101 0.49 11.45 -3.59
C ALA A 101 -0.48 12.43 -2.92
N GLU A 102 -0.96 13.46 -3.64
CA GLU A 102 -1.51 14.69 -3.04
C GLU A 102 -2.58 14.47 -1.96
N GLN A 103 -3.46 13.47 -2.07
CA GLN A 103 -4.54 13.26 -1.11
C GLN A 103 -4.35 12.03 -0.23
N GLN A 104 -4.14 10.85 -0.82
CA GLN A 104 -4.26 9.61 -0.05
C GLN A 104 -3.35 8.47 -0.53
N ALA A 105 -2.63 7.89 0.43
CA ALA A 105 -2.00 6.58 0.32
C ALA A 105 -2.67 5.60 1.30
N LEU A 106 -3.18 4.47 0.80
CA LEU A 106 -3.80 3.43 1.62
C LEU A 106 -3.27 2.06 1.28
N LEU A 107 -2.84 1.33 2.31
CA LEU A 107 -2.49 -0.07 2.21
C LEU A 107 -3.36 -0.88 3.17
N SER A 108 -4.09 -1.87 2.65
CA SER A 108 -4.86 -2.84 3.42
C SER A 108 -4.43 -4.27 3.09
N GLY A 109 -4.13 -5.09 4.11
CA GLY A 109 -3.72 -6.49 3.90
C GLY A 109 -4.25 -7.46 4.96
N GLU A 110 -4.75 -8.62 4.55
CA GLU A 110 -5.07 -9.73 5.47
C GLU A 110 -4.08 -10.88 5.28
N GLY A 111 -3.55 -11.40 6.39
CA GLY A 111 -2.70 -12.60 6.41
C GLY A 111 -1.31 -12.41 5.82
N ALA A 112 -0.78 -11.18 5.86
CA ALA A 112 0.51 -10.85 5.29
C ALA A 112 1.62 -10.81 6.32
N GLU A 113 2.78 -11.44 6.08
CA GLU A 113 3.91 -11.38 7.03
C GLU A 113 4.40 -9.93 7.20
N GLN A 114 4.50 -9.19 6.09
CA GLN A 114 5.01 -7.82 6.07
C GLN A 114 4.10 -6.88 5.28
N VAL A 115 3.78 -5.75 5.91
CA VAL A 115 2.92 -4.71 5.37
C VAL A 115 3.63 -3.36 5.51
N LEU A 116 3.93 -2.70 4.39
CA LEU A 116 4.68 -1.45 4.39
C LEU A 116 4.05 -0.37 3.52
N LEU A 117 3.79 0.78 4.12
CA LEU A 117 3.42 2.01 3.42
C LEU A 117 4.55 3.02 3.57
N SER A 118 5.09 3.48 2.44
CA SER A 118 6.13 4.50 2.32
C SER A 118 5.64 5.63 1.42
N GLY A 119 5.83 6.90 1.80
CA GLY A 119 5.63 7.96 0.82
C GLY A 119 5.92 9.37 1.28
N GLU A 120 5.99 10.28 0.30
CA GLU A 120 6.24 11.69 0.51
C GLU A 120 5.07 12.54 -0.01
N GLY A 121 4.63 13.52 0.78
CA GLY A 121 3.72 14.58 0.35
C GLY A 121 2.23 14.24 0.33
N ALA A 122 1.81 13.13 0.92
CA ALA A 122 0.38 12.77 0.98
C ALA A 122 -0.33 13.36 2.19
N GLU A 123 -1.47 14.04 2.03
CA GLU A 123 -2.25 14.55 3.17
C GLU A 123 -2.61 13.43 4.18
N GLN A 124 -2.91 12.23 3.68
CA GLN A 124 -3.27 11.07 4.50
C GLN A 124 -2.48 9.82 4.10
N ALA A 125 -1.80 9.23 5.07
CA ALA A 125 -1.18 7.92 4.96
C ALA A 125 -1.86 6.93 5.93
N LEU A 126 -2.45 5.86 5.38
CA LEU A 126 -3.21 4.87 6.15
C LEU A 126 -2.70 3.46 5.88
N LEU A 127 -2.23 2.77 6.91
CA LEU A 127 -1.90 1.36 6.86
C LEU A 127 -2.85 0.58 7.77
N SER A 128 -3.53 -0.41 7.20
CA SER A 128 -4.37 -1.36 7.92
C SER A 128 -3.94 -2.79 7.63
N GLY A 129 -3.86 -3.66 8.64
CA GLY A 129 -3.64 -5.07 8.38
C GLY A 129 -4.06 -6.02 9.49
N GLU A 130 -4.38 -7.25 9.12
CA GLU A 130 -4.73 -8.33 10.05
C GLU A 130 -3.73 -9.49 9.92
N GLY A 131 -3.24 -9.98 11.06
CA GLY A 131 -2.37 -11.16 11.15
C GLY A 131 -0.94 -10.97 10.64
N ALA A 132 -0.40 -9.75 10.69
CA ALA A 132 0.95 -9.47 10.21
C ALA A 132 2.04 -9.67 11.27
N GLU A 133 3.23 -10.11 10.87
CA GLU A 133 4.38 -10.06 11.79
C GLU A 133 4.85 -8.59 11.93
N GLN A 134 4.84 -7.85 10.83
CA GLN A 134 5.36 -6.48 10.78
C GLN A 134 4.44 -5.55 9.99
N ALA A 135 4.05 -4.44 10.61
CA ALA A 135 3.37 -3.33 9.97
C ALA A 135 4.21 -2.05 10.12
N LEU A 136 4.51 -1.39 8.99
CA LEU A 136 5.35 -0.20 8.97
C LEU A 136 4.74 0.90 8.12
N LEU A 137 4.46 2.04 8.74
CA LEU A 137 4.07 3.27 8.05
C LEU A 137 5.22 4.27 8.19
N SER A 138 5.77 4.71 7.06
CA SER A 138 6.81 5.73 6.99
C SER A 138 6.43 6.82 5.99
N GLY A 139 6.61 8.09 6.33
CA GLY A 139 6.47 9.15 5.34
C GLY A 139 6.84 10.56 5.78
N GLU A 140 6.92 11.46 4.80
CA GLU A 140 7.18 12.89 5.01
C GLU A 140 5.98 13.73 4.55
N GLY A 141 5.60 14.73 5.35
CA GLY A 141 4.64 15.77 4.98
C GLY A 141 3.16 15.41 5.10
N ALA A 142 2.81 14.30 5.77
CA ALA A 142 1.42 13.86 5.89
C ALA A 142 0.69 14.49 7.07
N GLU A 143 -0.41 15.24 6.85
CA GLU A 143 -1.21 15.80 7.96
C GLU A 143 -1.68 14.72 8.94
N LEU A 144 -2.07 13.55 8.40
CA LEU A 144 -2.48 12.39 9.19
C LEU A 144 -1.76 11.11 8.76
N ALA A 145 -1.07 10.49 9.73
CA ALA A 145 -0.50 9.17 9.62
C ALA A 145 -1.22 8.21 10.58
N LEU A 146 -1.76 7.11 10.05
CA LEU A 146 -2.47 6.11 10.84
C LEU A 146 -2.01 4.69 10.51
N LEU A 147 -1.57 3.97 11.53
CA LEU A 147 -1.31 2.54 11.47
C LEU A 147 -2.32 1.81 12.35
N SER A 148 -3.09 0.90 11.76
CA SER A 148 -4.06 0.06 12.46
C SER A 148 -3.82 -1.42 12.18
N GLY A 149 -3.95 -2.30 13.18
CA GLY A 149 -4.00 -3.74 12.89
C GLY A 149 -4.35 -4.66 14.05
N GLU A 150 -4.80 -5.87 13.70
CA GLU A 150 -5.07 -6.95 14.66
C GLU A 150 -4.04 -8.07 14.47
N GLY A 151 -3.48 -8.58 15.56
CA GLY A 151 -2.49 -9.67 15.53
C GLY A 151 -1.14 -9.25 14.96
N VAL A 152 -0.74 -7.99 15.13
CA VAL A 152 0.51 -7.44 14.56
C VAL A 152 1.67 -7.50 15.55
N GLU A 153 2.68 -8.36 15.40
CA GLU A 153 3.76 -8.46 16.41
C GLU A 153 4.54 -7.14 16.59
N LEU A 154 4.93 -6.51 15.47
CA LEU A 154 5.67 -5.25 15.45
C LEU A 154 4.93 -4.19 14.63
N ALA A 155 4.51 -3.12 15.30
CA ALA A 155 3.89 -1.96 14.67
C ALA A 155 4.79 -0.72 14.78
N LEU A 156 5.17 -0.14 13.64
CA LEU A 156 6.03 1.05 13.58
C LEU A 156 5.39 2.15 12.74
N LEU A 157 5.17 3.31 13.36
CA LEU A 157 4.79 4.54 12.68
C LEU A 157 5.93 5.54 12.79
N SER A 158 6.50 5.93 11.65
CA SER A 158 7.58 6.91 11.55
C SER A 158 7.25 8.01 10.55
N GLY A 159 7.63 9.25 10.82
CA GLY A 159 7.53 10.29 9.80
C GLY A 159 7.98 11.68 10.22
N GLU A 160 8.13 12.56 9.24
CA GLU A 160 8.43 13.98 9.44
C GLU A 160 7.24 14.84 8.99
N GLY A 161 6.91 15.87 9.77
CA GLY A 161 5.95 16.90 9.38
C GLY A 161 4.47 16.54 9.57
N ALA A 162 4.15 15.42 10.24
CA ALA A 162 2.76 15.04 10.46
C ALA A 162 2.09 15.84 11.58
N GLU A 163 0.85 16.30 11.41
CA GLU A 163 0.12 16.95 12.51
C GLU A 163 -0.39 15.90 13.50
N GLN A 164 -0.89 14.77 12.97
CA GLN A 164 -1.49 13.69 13.76
C GLN A 164 -0.86 12.34 13.40
N ALA A 165 -0.35 11.64 14.41
CA ALA A 165 0.17 10.29 14.32
C ALA A 165 -0.63 9.36 15.23
N LEU A 166 -1.31 8.38 14.65
CA LEU A 166 -2.15 7.41 15.36
C LEU A 166 -1.63 5.99 15.11
N LEU A 167 -1.27 5.29 16.18
CA LEU A 167 -0.99 3.85 16.12
C LEU A 167 -2.03 3.13 16.98
N SER A 168 -2.82 2.26 16.35
CA SER A 168 -3.87 1.48 16.97
C SER A 168 -3.69 -0.02 16.69
N GLY A 169 -3.83 -0.89 17.67
CA GLY A 169 -3.87 -2.31 17.36
C GLY A 169 -4.08 -3.26 18.52
N GLU A 170 -4.57 -4.45 18.22
CA GLU A 170 -4.73 -5.53 19.20
C GLU A 170 -3.67 -6.62 18.97
N GLY A 171 -3.07 -7.13 20.05
CA GLY A 171 -2.15 -8.25 19.99
C GLY A 171 -0.70 -7.92 19.62
N ALA A 172 -0.33 -6.63 19.54
CA ALA A 172 1.06 -6.26 19.28
C ALA A 172 1.99 -6.52 20.44
N GLU A 173 3.20 -7.01 20.17
CA GLU A 173 4.25 -7.13 21.20
C GLU A 173 4.97 -5.79 21.37
N GLN A 174 5.26 -5.11 20.26
CA GLN A 174 5.96 -3.82 20.26
C GLN A 174 5.22 -2.82 19.38
N ALA A 175 4.99 -1.63 19.93
CA ALA A 175 4.46 -0.48 19.20
C ALA A 175 5.40 0.72 19.37
N LEU A 176 5.86 1.26 18.24
CA LEU A 176 6.75 2.41 18.19
C LEU A 176 6.14 3.51 17.34
N LEU A 177 6.05 4.70 17.90
CA LEU A 177 5.71 5.92 17.20
C LEU A 177 6.91 6.87 17.32
N SER A 178 7.47 7.31 16.20
CA SER A 178 8.55 8.28 16.18
C SER A 178 8.34 9.31 15.08
N GLY A 179 8.63 10.58 15.33
CA GLY A 179 8.58 11.55 14.24
C GLY A 179 8.95 12.95 14.66
N GLU A 180 9.50 13.70 13.71
CA GLU A 180 9.76 15.13 13.86
C GLU A 180 8.54 15.93 13.39
N GLY A 181 8.14 16.97 14.12
CA GLY A 181 6.99 17.81 13.74
C GLY A 181 5.61 17.28 14.17
N VAL A 182 5.53 16.16 14.88
CA VAL A 182 4.26 15.60 15.38
C VAL A 182 3.63 16.48 16.47
N GLU A 183 2.47 17.06 16.19
CA GLU A 183 1.71 17.85 17.18
C GLU A 183 0.88 16.96 18.11
N GLN A 184 0.27 15.90 17.57
CA GLN A 184 -0.56 14.96 18.31
C GLN A 184 -0.15 13.52 18.01
N ALA A 185 0.33 12.83 19.04
CA ALA A 185 0.62 11.41 19.00
C ALA A 185 -0.36 10.64 19.90
N LEU A 186 -1.04 9.65 19.32
CA LEU A 186 -1.93 8.75 20.04
C LEU A 186 -1.52 7.31 19.80
N LEU A 187 -1.43 6.58 20.91
CA LEU A 187 -1.23 5.16 20.92
C LEU A 187 -2.37 4.49 21.65
N SER A 188 -3.02 3.53 21.00
CA SER A 188 -4.12 2.75 21.55
C SER A 188 -3.93 1.27 21.21
N GLY A 189 -4.21 0.37 22.14
CA GLY A 189 -4.11 -1.04 21.86
C GLY A 189 -4.11 -1.93 23.10
N GLU A 190 -4.61 -3.14 22.96
CA GLU A 190 -4.51 -4.18 23.97
C GLU A 190 -3.40 -5.18 23.57
N GLY A 191 -2.53 -5.54 24.52
CA GLY A 191 -1.49 -6.55 24.30
C GLY A 191 -0.06 -6.02 24.17
N ALA A 192 0.14 -4.72 23.88
CA ALA A 192 1.46 -4.10 23.77
C ALA A 192 2.32 -4.29 25.03
N GLU A 193 3.41 -5.06 24.92
CA GLU A 193 4.39 -5.23 25.99
C GLU A 193 5.37 -4.06 26.05
N GLN A 194 5.68 -3.46 24.90
CA GLN A 194 6.59 -2.33 24.79
C GLN A 194 6.01 -1.21 23.92
N VAL A 195 6.09 0.00 24.46
CA VAL A 195 5.59 1.22 23.86
C VAL A 195 6.67 2.28 23.89
N LEU A 196 7.01 2.84 22.72
CA LEU A 196 7.96 3.95 22.58
C LEU A 196 7.33 5.10 21.78
N LEU A 197 7.57 6.32 22.28
CA LEU A 197 7.20 7.62 21.72
C LEU A 197 8.46 8.50 21.62
#